data_AF-A0AAE1HIQ0-F1
#
_entry.id   AF-A0AAE1HIQ0-F1
#
_cell.length_a   1.000
_cell.length_b   1.000
_cell.length_c   1.000
_cell.angle_alpha   90.00
_cell.angle_beta   90.00
_cell.angle_gamma   90.00
#
_symmetry.space_group_name_H-M   'P 1'
#
loop_
_entity.id
_entity.type
_entity.pdbx_description
1 polymer ?
#
loop_
_entity_poly.entity_id
_entity_poly.type
_entity_poly.pdbx_seq_one_letter_code
_entity_poly.pdbx_strand_id
1 'polypeptide(L)'
;MPKVKSESAAERRSEGSGWQGGQLFGSENTETTFTGGGFKDKEKAQETLRLLDGRDINYQYQVINSMYNRAKVILKRTKDAEKVKNLKEAVDTFSDWLDDYKTHSRSKENFGYLPLDTLHAFRSLAKEQGVLNGKGPTFLDVYEEAEGDLKKLRVKKVEGAETTWDIHRNKNLKPLVEKLNKDNLPLYTSKGQPSKEHLGLIVWGYSPEPAKVKKLAAACKKSDSGSGSGSGSGSGGSGEDSS
;
A
#
# COMPACT_ATOMS: atom_id res chain seq x y z
N MET A 1 53.94 27.90 38.01
CA MET A 1 53.49 28.88 36.99
C MET A 1 54.29 28.68 35.72
N PRO A 2 53.63 28.24 34.64
CA PRO A 2 53.89 28.88 33.35
C PRO A 2 52.60 29.22 32.60
N LYS A 3 52.71 30.27 31.78
CA LYS A 3 51.65 31.09 31.21
C LYS A 3 50.92 30.41 30.05
N VAL A 4 49.60 30.53 30.08
CA VAL A 4 48.67 30.30 28.97
C VAL A 4 49.07 31.22 27.81
N LYS A 5 49.39 30.65 26.64
CA LYS A 5 49.43 31.38 25.38
C LYS A 5 48.02 31.32 24.76
N SER A 6 47.40 32.49 24.68
CA SER A 6 46.17 32.75 23.94
C SER A 6 46.47 32.77 22.44
N GLU A 7 45.95 31.82 21.69
CA GLU A 7 45.89 31.90 20.23
C GLU A 7 44.55 32.48 19.79
N SER A 8 44.66 33.46 18.90
CA SER A 8 43.59 34.34 18.41
C SER A 8 42.54 33.60 17.58
N ALA A 9 41.29 33.99 17.74
CA ALA A 9 40.10 33.45 17.05
C ALA A 9 40.02 33.72 15.53
N ALA A 10 41.15 33.98 14.85
CA ALA A 10 41.20 34.35 13.44
C ALA A 10 41.65 33.22 12.48
N GLU A 11 42.14 32.08 13.00
CA GLU A 11 42.70 30.99 12.15
C GLU A 11 41.84 29.72 12.04
N ARG A 12 40.58 29.73 12.53
CA ARG A 12 39.64 28.59 12.34
C ARG A 12 38.76 28.69 11.09
N ARG A 13 39.26 29.32 10.02
CA ARG A 13 38.53 29.47 8.75
C ARG A 13 39.36 29.02 7.55
N SER A 14 39.70 27.74 7.50
CA SER A 14 40.16 27.12 6.24
C SER A 14 40.03 25.60 6.24
N GLU A 15 38.84 25.07 6.50
CA GLU A 15 38.50 23.71 6.04
C GLU A 15 37.13 23.78 5.39
N GLY A 16 37.13 24.16 4.12
CA GLY A 16 35.98 24.05 3.27
C GLY A 16 35.62 22.57 3.15
N SER A 17 34.52 22.16 3.78
CA SER A 17 33.82 20.94 3.42
C SER A 17 33.24 21.13 2.02
N GLY A 18 34.08 20.87 1.02
CA GLY A 18 33.71 20.81 -0.36
C GLY A 18 32.53 19.87 -0.52
N TRP A 19 31.54 20.33 -1.27
CA TRP A 19 30.36 19.56 -1.66
C TRP A 19 30.80 18.43 -2.60
N GLN A 20 31.34 17.36 -2.03
CA GLN A 20 31.73 16.15 -2.74
C GLN A 20 30.49 15.27 -2.85
N GLY A 21 29.89 15.31 -4.03
CA GLY A 21 29.03 14.24 -4.55
C GLY A 21 27.76 13.95 -3.76
N GLY A 22 26.71 14.75 -3.97
CA GLY A 22 25.33 14.28 -4.14
C GLY A 22 24.78 13.13 -3.28
N GLN A 23 25.23 12.94 -2.04
CA GLN A 23 24.71 11.88 -1.20
C GLN A 23 23.39 12.34 -0.58
N LEU A 24 22.32 11.96 -1.26
CA LEU A 24 20.94 12.14 -0.86
C LEU A 24 20.71 11.42 0.48
N PHE A 25 20.12 12.10 1.47
CA PHE A 25 19.46 11.42 2.58
C PHE A 25 18.42 10.44 1.99
N GLY A 26 18.75 9.14 2.02
CA GLY A 26 18.02 8.07 1.34
C GLY A 26 18.84 7.20 0.37
N SER A 27 20.17 7.31 0.32
CA SER A 27 21.03 6.37 -0.43
C SER A 27 21.06 4.95 0.14
N GLU A 28 20.41 4.71 1.28
CA GLU A 28 20.09 3.36 1.71
C GLU A 28 18.94 2.85 0.85
N ASN A 29 19.32 2.07 -0.16
CA ASN A 29 18.42 1.24 -0.93
C ASN A 29 17.86 0.14 0.00
N THR A 30 16.98 0.53 0.92
CA THR A 30 16.08 -0.45 1.51
C THR A 30 15.22 -0.97 0.37
N GLU A 31 15.01 -2.28 0.31
CA GLU A 31 14.31 -3.00 -0.78
C GLU A 31 12.92 -2.43 -1.14
N THR A 32 12.43 -1.46 -0.38
CA THR A 32 11.07 -0.90 -0.43
C THR A 32 11.01 0.59 -0.81
N THR A 33 12.15 1.23 -1.12
CA THR A 33 12.19 2.65 -1.53
C THR A 33 11.78 2.81 -2.99
N PHE A 34 10.94 3.81 -3.30
CA PHE A 34 10.58 4.12 -4.69
C PHE A 34 11.82 4.54 -5.50
N THR A 35 12.16 3.75 -6.53
CA THR A 35 13.29 3.98 -7.43
C THR A 35 12.82 4.42 -8.82
N GLY A 36 13.69 5.07 -9.59
CA GLY A 36 13.43 5.46 -10.99
C GLY A 36 12.80 6.83 -11.22
N GLY A 37 12.17 7.44 -10.20
CA GLY A 37 11.65 8.81 -10.28
C GLY A 37 12.71 9.91 -10.09
N GLY A 38 12.34 11.16 -10.37
CA GLY A 38 13.17 12.35 -10.24
C GLY A 38 12.46 13.65 -10.65
N PHE A 39 13.20 14.76 -10.58
CA PHE A 39 12.64 16.11 -10.80
C PHE A 39 13.65 17.10 -11.40
N LYS A 40 14.61 16.60 -12.19
CA LYS A 40 15.65 17.44 -12.80
C LYS A 40 15.09 18.45 -13.81
N ASP A 41 13.99 18.09 -14.46
CA ASP A 41 13.26 18.83 -15.49
C ASP A 41 11.79 18.39 -15.50
N LYS A 42 10.99 19.03 -16.35
CA LYS A 42 9.56 18.76 -16.53
C LYS A 42 9.31 17.33 -16.96
N GLU A 43 10.07 16.83 -17.93
CA GLU A 43 9.92 15.50 -18.50
C GLU A 43 10.13 14.43 -17.43
N LYS A 44 11.15 14.58 -16.58
CA LYS A 44 11.43 13.64 -15.50
C LYS A 44 10.39 13.72 -14.38
N ALA A 45 9.84 14.89 -14.09
CA ALA A 45 8.72 15.03 -13.17
C ALA A 45 7.48 14.29 -13.70
N GLN A 46 7.16 14.45 -14.98
CA GLN A 46 6.06 13.71 -15.62
C GLN A 46 6.30 12.20 -15.66
N GLU A 47 7.52 11.75 -15.94
CA GLU A 47 7.89 10.33 -15.86
C GLU A 47 7.66 9.77 -14.44
N THR A 48 8.02 10.54 -13.41
CA THR A 48 7.76 10.18 -12.01
C THR A 48 6.27 10.00 -11.73
N LEU A 49 5.44 10.92 -12.22
CA LEU A 49 3.98 10.78 -12.10
C LEU A 49 3.47 9.51 -12.80
N ARG A 50 4.01 9.18 -13.99
CA ARG A 50 3.65 7.95 -14.72
C ARG A 50 4.08 6.68 -13.96
N LEU A 51 5.25 6.67 -13.33
CA LEU A 51 5.74 5.53 -12.53
C LEU A 51 4.92 5.28 -11.25
N LEU A 52 4.23 6.31 -10.77
CA LEU A 52 3.35 6.26 -9.60
C LEU A 52 1.89 5.96 -9.98
N ASP A 53 1.53 6.05 -11.25
CA ASP A 53 0.16 5.81 -11.70
C ASP A 53 -0.32 4.40 -11.35
N GLY A 54 -1.58 4.30 -10.96
CA GLY A 54 -2.21 3.06 -10.48
C GLY A 54 -1.81 2.59 -9.08
N ARG A 55 -0.77 3.16 -8.45
CA ARG A 55 -0.43 2.86 -7.05
C ARG A 55 -1.45 3.48 -6.08
N ASP A 56 -1.39 3.10 -4.80
CA ASP A 56 -2.26 3.69 -3.78
C ASP A 56 -2.14 5.22 -3.75
N ILE A 57 -3.26 5.94 -3.85
CA ILE A 57 -3.26 7.40 -4.01
C ILE A 57 -2.57 8.12 -2.84
N ASN A 58 -2.65 7.56 -1.64
CA ASN A 58 -1.93 8.08 -0.47
C ASN A 58 -0.41 7.86 -0.58
N TYR A 59 0.02 6.75 -1.17
CA TYR A 59 1.44 6.51 -1.44
C TYR A 59 1.96 7.46 -2.54
N GLN A 60 1.18 7.66 -3.61
CA GLN A 60 1.51 8.65 -4.64
C GLN A 60 1.70 10.03 -4.02
N TYR A 61 0.76 10.48 -3.18
CA TYR A 61 0.85 11.75 -2.47
C TYR A 61 2.11 11.87 -1.62
N GLN A 62 2.44 10.84 -0.82
CA GLN A 62 3.64 10.84 0.02
C GLN A 62 4.92 11.03 -0.81
N VAL A 63 5.05 10.28 -1.92
CA VAL A 63 6.22 10.36 -2.80
C VAL A 63 6.28 11.72 -3.50
N ILE A 64 5.18 12.17 -4.11
CA ILE A 64 5.13 13.43 -4.88
C ILE A 64 5.35 14.64 -3.97
N ASN A 65 4.71 14.67 -2.80
CA ASN A 65 4.89 15.75 -1.83
C ASN A 65 6.35 15.81 -1.33
N SER A 66 7.00 14.66 -1.11
CA SER A 66 8.42 14.60 -0.76
C SER A 66 9.30 15.17 -1.87
N MET A 67 9.06 14.76 -3.13
CA MET A 67 9.83 15.26 -4.28
C MET A 67 9.60 16.75 -4.54
N TYR A 68 8.37 17.23 -4.45
CA TYR A 68 8.02 18.65 -4.55
C TYR A 68 8.80 19.51 -3.56
N ASN A 69 8.80 19.12 -2.28
CA ASN A 69 9.51 19.87 -1.25
C ASN A 69 11.03 19.85 -1.46
N ARG A 70 11.60 18.71 -1.88
CA ARG A 70 13.02 18.61 -2.23
C ARG A 70 13.38 19.48 -3.42
N ALA A 71 12.57 19.45 -4.48
CA ALA A 71 12.75 20.27 -5.68
C ALA A 71 12.74 21.77 -5.34
N LYS A 72 11.83 22.21 -4.46
CA LYS A 72 11.79 23.61 -3.99
C LYS A 72 13.04 24.02 -3.22
N VAL A 73 13.57 23.16 -2.36
CA VAL A 73 14.81 23.44 -1.62
C VAL A 73 15.99 23.57 -2.58
N ILE A 74 16.08 22.69 -3.58
CA ILE A 74 17.15 22.73 -4.58
C ILE A 74 17.02 23.97 -5.47
N LEU A 75 15.80 24.28 -5.94
CA LEU A 75 15.52 25.47 -6.74
C LEU A 75 16.00 26.76 -6.06
N LYS A 76 15.80 26.90 -4.74
CA LYS A 76 16.29 28.07 -3.97
C LYS A 76 17.82 28.21 -3.93
N ARG A 77 18.55 27.11 -4.15
CA ARG A 77 20.03 27.05 -4.08
C ARG A 77 20.69 27.11 -5.46
N THR A 78 19.95 26.78 -6.51
CA THR A 78 20.43 26.81 -7.89
C THR A 78 20.52 28.25 -8.41
N LYS A 79 21.68 28.60 -8.99
CA LYS A 79 21.92 29.92 -9.60
C LYS A 79 21.96 29.89 -11.12
N ASP A 80 22.22 28.71 -11.68
CA ASP A 80 22.25 28.49 -13.13
C ASP A 80 20.86 28.68 -13.74
N ALA A 81 20.75 29.55 -14.74
CA ALA A 81 19.46 29.99 -15.28
C ALA A 81 18.67 28.86 -15.94
N GLU A 82 19.34 27.98 -16.68
CA GLU A 82 18.71 26.84 -17.35
C GLU A 82 18.20 25.82 -16.33
N LYS A 83 19.03 25.44 -15.35
CA LYS A 83 18.60 24.54 -14.27
C LYS A 83 17.49 25.14 -13.42
N VAL A 84 17.51 26.45 -13.18
CA VAL A 84 16.41 27.15 -12.49
C VAL A 84 15.11 27.01 -13.28
N LYS A 85 15.14 27.21 -14.60
CA LYS A 85 13.96 27.03 -15.46
C LYS A 85 13.45 25.59 -15.37
N ASN A 86 14.31 24.60 -15.57
CA ASN A 86 13.93 23.18 -15.55
C ASN A 86 13.35 22.75 -14.19
N LEU A 87 13.95 23.20 -13.09
CA LEU A 87 13.45 22.93 -11.74
C LEU A 87 12.13 23.62 -11.44
N LYS A 88 11.89 24.84 -11.96
CA LYS A 88 10.59 25.50 -11.83
C LYS A 88 9.50 24.69 -12.52
N GLU A 89 9.72 24.29 -13.76
CA GLU A 89 8.73 23.48 -14.51
C GLU A 89 8.45 22.12 -13.84
N ALA A 90 9.48 21.50 -13.24
CA ALA A 90 9.31 20.29 -12.44
C ALA A 90 8.49 20.53 -11.16
N VAL A 91 8.75 21.63 -10.44
CA VAL A 91 8.00 22.04 -9.24
C VAL A 91 6.54 22.31 -9.58
N ASP A 92 6.28 23.02 -10.69
CA ASP A 92 4.93 23.35 -11.15
C ASP A 92 4.17 22.08 -11.50
N THR A 93 4.80 21.13 -12.21
CA THR A 93 4.21 19.82 -12.54
C THR A 93 3.74 19.06 -11.29
N PHE A 94 4.54 19.04 -10.22
CA PHE A 94 4.12 18.42 -8.97
C PHE A 94 3.11 19.26 -8.18
N SER A 95 3.18 20.60 -8.27
CA SER A 95 2.21 21.48 -7.64
C SER A 95 0.82 21.22 -8.20
N ASP A 96 0.69 21.16 -9.52
CA ASP A 96 -0.57 20.90 -10.21
C ASP A 96 -1.19 19.57 -9.74
N TRP A 97 -0.38 18.51 -9.65
CA TRP A 97 -0.84 17.21 -9.15
C TRP A 97 -1.26 17.28 -7.66
N LEU A 98 -0.50 17.98 -6.82
CA LEU A 98 -0.81 18.12 -5.38
C LEU A 98 -2.06 18.96 -5.15
N ASP A 99 -2.32 19.94 -6.01
CA ASP A 99 -3.51 20.78 -5.95
C ASP A 99 -4.72 20.00 -6.43
N ASP A 100 -4.62 19.24 -7.53
CA ASP A 100 -5.63 18.26 -7.96
C ASP A 100 -5.98 17.26 -6.85
N TYR A 101 -4.97 16.70 -6.16
CA TYR A 101 -5.19 15.79 -5.04
C TYR A 101 -6.06 16.40 -3.93
N LYS A 102 -5.86 17.68 -3.62
CA LYS A 102 -6.61 18.39 -2.56
C LYS A 102 -7.99 18.82 -3.04
N THR A 103 -8.09 19.46 -4.21
CA THR A 103 -9.32 20.05 -4.72
C THR A 103 -10.37 18.98 -5.04
N HIS A 104 -9.94 17.84 -5.57
CA HIS A 104 -10.83 16.70 -5.86
C HIS A 104 -10.96 15.70 -4.71
N SER A 105 -10.41 16.00 -3.53
CA SER A 105 -10.47 15.10 -2.36
C SER A 105 -9.97 13.68 -2.67
N ARG A 106 -8.93 13.55 -3.50
CA ARG A 106 -8.46 12.26 -4.05
C ARG A 106 -8.00 11.27 -2.98
N SER A 107 -7.71 11.74 -1.76
CA SER A 107 -7.52 10.88 -0.58
C SER A 107 -8.64 9.84 -0.37
N LYS A 108 -9.88 10.16 -0.77
CA LYS A 108 -11.04 9.26 -0.67
C LYS A 108 -11.05 8.15 -1.73
N GLU A 109 -10.24 8.25 -2.78
CA GLU A 109 -10.07 7.21 -3.80
C GLU A 109 -9.24 6.02 -3.30
N ASN A 110 -8.67 6.10 -2.09
CA ASN A 110 -7.76 5.10 -1.57
C ASN A 110 -8.46 3.76 -1.26
N PHE A 111 -8.04 2.69 -1.93
CA PHE A 111 -8.48 1.33 -1.61
C PHE A 111 -7.74 0.75 -0.40
N GLY A 112 -8.19 1.09 0.80
CA GLY A 112 -7.63 0.56 2.05
C GLY A 112 -7.55 -0.98 2.07
N TYR A 113 -6.47 -1.53 2.62
CA TYR A 113 -6.25 -2.97 2.68
C TYR A 113 -7.02 -3.58 3.84
N LEU A 114 -7.76 -4.66 3.56
CA LEU A 114 -8.29 -5.54 4.58
C LEU A 114 -7.17 -6.41 5.17
N PRO A 115 -7.20 -6.73 6.48
CA PRO A 115 -6.23 -7.65 7.08
C PRO A 115 -6.28 -9.02 6.40
N LEU A 116 -5.12 -9.68 6.26
CA LEU A 116 -4.99 -11.00 5.63
C LEU A 116 -6.00 -12.02 6.19
N ASP A 117 -6.08 -12.12 7.51
CA ASP A 117 -7.06 -12.92 8.25
C ASP A 117 -8.53 -12.71 7.84
N THR A 118 -8.86 -11.48 7.44
CA THR A 118 -10.22 -11.14 6.99
C THR A 118 -10.48 -11.76 5.62
N LEU A 119 -9.53 -11.69 4.69
CA LEU A 119 -9.68 -12.32 3.37
C LEU A 119 -9.80 -13.84 3.49
N HIS A 120 -8.98 -14.48 4.34
CA HIS A 120 -9.05 -15.91 4.59
C HIS A 120 -10.45 -16.36 5.02
N ALA A 121 -11.10 -15.61 5.92
CA ALA A 121 -12.43 -15.94 6.42
C ALA A 121 -13.51 -15.96 5.32
N PHE A 122 -13.30 -15.25 4.20
CA PHE A 122 -14.23 -15.21 3.08
C PHE A 122 -13.83 -16.10 1.90
N ARG A 123 -12.68 -16.82 1.98
CA ARG A 123 -12.17 -17.64 0.87
C ARG A 123 -13.18 -18.73 0.45
N SER A 124 -13.75 -19.46 1.41
CA SER A 124 -14.72 -20.53 1.13
C SER A 124 -15.99 -19.98 0.48
N LEU A 125 -16.57 -18.93 1.05
CA LEU A 125 -17.75 -18.26 0.49
C LEU A 125 -17.50 -17.74 -0.94
N ALA A 126 -16.31 -17.19 -1.19
CA ALA A 126 -15.95 -16.68 -2.51
C ALA A 126 -15.78 -17.78 -3.57
N LYS A 127 -15.34 -18.97 -3.16
CA LYS A 127 -15.32 -20.15 -4.03
C LYS A 127 -16.74 -20.65 -4.31
N GLU A 128 -17.57 -20.78 -3.27
CA GLU A 128 -18.97 -21.23 -3.40
C GLU A 128 -19.80 -20.32 -4.32
N GLN A 129 -19.61 -19.00 -4.24
CA GLN A 129 -20.32 -18.03 -5.08
C GLN A 129 -19.68 -17.81 -6.46
N GLY A 130 -18.61 -18.54 -6.78
CA GLY A 130 -17.95 -18.48 -8.07
C GLY A 130 -17.23 -17.15 -8.34
N VAL A 131 -16.76 -16.45 -7.29
CA VAL A 131 -15.97 -15.22 -7.40
C VAL A 131 -14.49 -15.53 -7.60
N LEU A 132 -14.01 -16.65 -7.03
CA LEU A 132 -12.63 -17.14 -7.17
C LEU A 132 -12.53 -18.27 -8.22
N ASN A 133 -12.71 -17.93 -9.49
CA ASN A 133 -12.80 -18.91 -10.59
C ASN A 133 -11.69 -18.78 -11.66
N GLY A 134 -10.66 -17.99 -11.38
CA GLY A 134 -9.55 -17.74 -12.32
C GLY A 134 -8.53 -18.88 -12.38
N LYS A 135 -7.82 -18.96 -13.51
CA LYS A 135 -6.57 -19.73 -13.61
C LYS A 135 -5.41 -18.81 -13.20
N GLY A 136 -4.53 -19.29 -12.33
CA GLY A 136 -3.38 -18.53 -11.82
C GLY A 136 -3.54 -18.06 -10.36
N PRO A 137 -2.50 -17.43 -9.79
CA PRO A 137 -2.52 -16.96 -8.41
C PRO A 137 -3.53 -15.83 -8.23
N THR A 138 -4.33 -15.92 -7.17
CA THR A 138 -5.26 -14.86 -6.77
C THR A 138 -4.53 -13.78 -5.98
N PHE A 139 -5.16 -12.62 -5.79
CA PHE A 139 -4.61 -11.59 -4.89
C PHE A 139 -4.39 -12.14 -3.47
N LEU A 140 -5.29 -13.01 -2.98
CA LEU A 140 -5.14 -13.64 -1.67
C LEU A 140 -3.87 -14.48 -1.60
N ASP A 141 -3.61 -15.34 -2.60
CA ASP A 141 -2.41 -16.20 -2.59
C ASP A 141 -1.12 -15.34 -2.57
N VAL A 142 -1.09 -14.24 -3.33
CA VAL A 142 0.06 -13.32 -3.34
C VAL A 142 0.17 -12.50 -2.06
N TYR A 143 -0.97 -12.15 -1.45
CA TYR A 143 -0.99 -11.41 -0.19
C TYR A 143 -0.59 -12.28 1.00
N GLU A 144 -0.87 -13.59 0.94
CA GLU A 144 -0.36 -14.62 1.85
C GLU A 144 1.17 -14.73 1.74
N GLU A 145 1.71 -14.85 0.52
CA GLU A 145 3.16 -14.89 0.28
C GLU A 145 3.87 -13.60 0.73
N ALA A 146 3.17 -12.47 0.68
CA ALA A 146 3.65 -11.19 1.20
C ALA A 146 3.47 -11.05 2.72
N GLU A 147 2.89 -12.03 3.41
CA GLU A 147 2.58 -11.97 4.85
C GLU A 147 1.74 -10.74 5.23
N GLY A 148 0.88 -10.27 4.33
CA GLY A 148 0.11 -9.05 4.54
C GLY A 148 0.89 -7.74 4.34
N ASP A 149 2.19 -7.78 3.99
CA ASP A 149 3.05 -6.60 3.86
C ASP A 149 2.88 -5.89 2.52
N LEU A 150 2.37 -4.66 2.58
CA LEU A 150 2.12 -3.79 1.43
C LEU A 150 3.41 -3.42 0.69
N LYS A 151 4.54 -3.32 1.39
CA LYS A 151 5.82 -2.97 0.78
C LYS A 151 6.31 -4.09 -0.15
N LYS A 152 6.12 -5.35 0.25
CA LYS A 152 6.42 -6.51 -0.60
C LYS A 152 5.55 -6.52 -1.86
N LEU A 153 4.28 -6.12 -1.77
CA LEU A 153 3.39 -6.00 -2.94
C LEU A 153 3.84 -4.94 -3.95
N ARG A 154 4.49 -3.86 -3.49
CA ARG A 154 4.96 -2.75 -4.35
C ARG A 154 6.18 -3.09 -5.21
N VAL A 155 6.86 -4.18 -4.88
CA VAL A 155 8.06 -4.67 -5.58
C VAL A 155 7.83 -5.99 -6.28
N LYS A 156 6.83 -6.76 -5.86
CA LYS A 156 6.47 -8.02 -6.49
C LYS A 156 5.76 -7.78 -7.83
N LYS A 157 6.42 -8.14 -8.93
CA LYS A 157 5.84 -8.09 -10.28
C LYS A 157 4.75 -9.15 -10.45
N VAL A 158 3.74 -8.82 -11.27
CA VAL A 158 2.77 -9.81 -11.76
C VAL A 158 3.42 -10.59 -12.89
N GLU A 159 3.26 -11.91 -12.89
CA GLU A 159 3.81 -12.76 -13.94
C GLU A 159 3.28 -12.36 -15.32
N GLY A 160 4.18 -12.18 -16.29
CA GLY A 160 3.82 -11.75 -17.65
C GLY A 160 3.40 -10.27 -17.77
N ALA A 161 3.54 -9.45 -16.73
CA ALA A 161 3.23 -8.02 -16.79
C ALA A 161 4.35 -7.15 -16.20
N GLU A 162 4.44 -5.91 -16.69
CA GLU A 162 5.42 -4.92 -16.20
C GLU A 162 5.00 -4.21 -14.91
N THR A 163 3.78 -4.49 -14.41
CA THR A 163 3.23 -3.88 -13.20
C THR A 163 3.41 -4.76 -11.97
N THR A 164 3.43 -4.13 -10.80
CA THR A 164 3.45 -4.79 -9.50
C THR A 164 2.06 -5.09 -8.97
N TRP A 165 1.97 -5.96 -7.97
CA TRP A 165 0.68 -6.45 -7.46
C TRP A 165 -0.18 -5.37 -6.79
N ASP A 166 0.42 -4.32 -6.20
CA ASP A 166 -0.31 -3.15 -5.70
C ASP A 166 -1.07 -2.43 -6.83
N ILE A 167 -0.40 -2.21 -7.96
CA ILE A 167 -1.00 -1.58 -9.16
C ILE A 167 -2.07 -2.49 -9.74
N HIS A 168 -1.77 -3.79 -9.88
CA HIS A 168 -2.69 -4.77 -10.45
C HIS A 168 -3.99 -4.87 -9.63
N ARG A 169 -3.87 -4.92 -8.30
CA ARG A 169 -5.00 -4.88 -7.37
C ARG A 169 -5.87 -3.65 -7.61
N ASN A 170 -5.28 -2.46 -7.60
CA ASN A 170 -6.03 -1.21 -7.72
C ASN A 170 -6.70 -1.07 -9.09
N LYS A 171 -6.06 -1.53 -10.17
CA LYS A 171 -6.65 -1.62 -11.52
C LYS A 171 -7.90 -2.50 -11.57
N ASN A 172 -7.90 -3.62 -10.84
CA ASN A 172 -9.05 -4.52 -10.77
C ASN A 172 -10.17 -4.00 -9.85
N LEU A 173 -9.81 -3.31 -8.75
CA LEU A 173 -10.79 -2.74 -7.82
C LEU A 173 -11.58 -1.58 -8.41
N LYS A 174 -10.91 -0.69 -9.18
CA LYS A 174 -11.52 0.51 -9.73
C LYS A 174 -12.84 0.26 -10.49
N PRO A 175 -12.90 -0.60 -11.53
CA PRO A 175 -14.14 -0.87 -12.25
C PRO A 175 -15.21 -1.54 -11.38
N LEU A 176 -14.82 -2.35 -10.39
CA LEU A 176 -15.77 -3.01 -9.48
C LEU A 176 -16.46 -1.99 -8.57
N VAL A 177 -15.71 -1.04 -8.01
CA VAL A 177 -16.25 0.04 -7.17
C VAL A 177 -17.09 1.00 -7.99
N GLU A 178 -16.64 1.38 -9.19
CA GLU A 178 -17.41 2.23 -10.11
C GLU A 178 -18.75 1.59 -10.46
N LYS A 179 -18.77 0.29 -10.79
CA LYS A 179 -20.01 -0.45 -11.05
C LYS A 179 -20.92 -0.46 -9.82
N LEU A 180 -20.38 -0.78 -8.64
CA LEU A 180 -21.16 -0.85 -7.40
C LEU A 180 -21.85 0.48 -7.09
N ASN A 181 -21.13 1.59 -7.24
CA ASN A 181 -21.63 2.93 -7.00
C ASN A 181 -22.66 3.35 -8.06
N LYS A 182 -22.38 3.09 -9.34
CA LYS A 182 -23.27 3.45 -10.45
C LYS A 182 -24.61 2.73 -10.38
N ASP A 183 -24.57 1.44 -10.07
CA ASP A 183 -25.76 0.58 -10.06
C ASP A 183 -26.43 0.52 -8.66
N ASN A 184 -25.86 1.25 -7.68
CA ASN A 184 -26.30 1.29 -6.28
C ASN A 184 -26.53 -0.12 -5.68
N LEU A 185 -25.59 -1.03 -5.94
CA LEU A 185 -25.75 -2.44 -5.59
C LEU A 185 -25.57 -2.64 -4.08
N PRO A 186 -26.42 -3.47 -3.44
CA PRO A 186 -26.31 -3.72 -2.01
C PRO A 186 -25.02 -4.48 -1.69
N LEU A 187 -24.31 -4.01 -0.65
CA LEU A 187 -23.11 -4.69 -0.17
C LEU A 187 -23.42 -6.03 0.51
N TYR A 188 -24.63 -6.19 1.07
CA TYR A 188 -25.02 -7.39 1.81
C TYR A 188 -26.32 -7.96 1.30
N THR A 189 -26.43 -9.28 1.36
CA THR A 189 -27.67 -10.01 1.14
C THR A 189 -28.64 -9.82 2.31
N SER A 190 -29.91 -10.23 2.13
CA SER A 190 -30.92 -10.24 3.20
C SER A 190 -30.53 -11.09 4.41
N LYS A 191 -29.62 -12.06 4.23
CA LYS A 191 -29.07 -12.91 5.30
C LYS A 191 -27.88 -12.27 6.03
N GLY A 192 -27.50 -11.04 5.68
CA GLY A 192 -26.39 -10.31 6.30
C GLY A 192 -24.99 -10.73 5.82
N GLN A 193 -24.89 -11.64 4.86
CA GLN A 193 -23.63 -12.03 4.21
C GLN A 193 -23.26 -11.04 3.09
N PRO A 194 -21.96 -10.85 2.75
CA PRO A 194 -21.57 -10.07 1.58
C PRO A 194 -22.27 -10.54 0.31
N SER A 195 -22.73 -9.60 -0.52
CA SER A 195 -23.23 -9.90 -1.87
C SER A 195 -22.08 -10.41 -2.76
N LYS A 196 -22.41 -10.96 -3.93
CA LYS A 196 -21.41 -11.45 -4.88
C LYS A 196 -20.46 -10.32 -5.32
N GLU A 197 -20.99 -9.13 -5.52
CA GLU A 197 -20.25 -7.93 -5.91
C GLU A 197 -19.34 -7.44 -4.79
N HIS A 198 -19.84 -7.39 -3.56
CA HIS A 198 -19.02 -7.01 -2.40
C HIS A 198 -17.93 -8.06 -2.13
N LEU A 199 -18.24 -9.33 -2.29
CA LEU A 199 -17.28 -10.42 -2.19
C LEU A 199 -16.19 -10.29 -3.26
N GLY A 200 -16.55 -9.83 -4.46
CA GLY A 200 -15.61 -9.42 -5.51
C GLY A 200 -14.59 -8.37 -5.04
N LEU A 201 -15.01 -7.37 -4.25
CA LEU A 201 -14.08 -6.40 -3.65
C LEU A 201 -13.23 -7.02 -2.54
N ILE A 202 -13.85 -7.87 -1.70
CA ILE A 202 -13.18 -8.50 -0.56
C ILE A 202 -12.04 -9.42 -1.02
N VAL A 203 -12.22 -10.17 -2.11
CA VAL A 203 -11.15 -11.05 -2.64
C VAL A 203 -9.95 -10.27 -3.18
N TRP A 204 -10.16 -9.01 -3.57
CA TRP A 204 -9.09 -8.05 -3.90
C TRP A 204 -8.61 -7.28 -2.66
N GLY A 205 -9.00 -7.70 -1.46
CA GLY A 205 -8.56 -7.13 -0.19
C GLY A 205 -9.11 -5.74 0.10
N TYR A 206 -10.29 -5.38 -0.41
CA TYR A 206 -10.92 -4.09 -0.16
C TYR A 206 -12.38 -4.22 0.27
N SER A 207 -12.85 -3.28 1.07
CA SER A 207 -14.27 -3.05 1.29
C SER A 207 -14.55 -1.58 1.61
N PRO A 208 -15.69 -1.03 1.16
CA PRO A 208 -16.18 0.27 1.65
C PRO A 208 -16.54 0.27 3.14
N GLU A 209 -16.83 -0.90 3.74
CA GLU A 209 -17.20 -1.06 5.13
C GLU A 209 -16.27 -2.05 5.88
N PRO A 210 -14.98 -1.71 6.02
CA PRO A 210 -13.97 -2.65 6.53
C PRO A 210 -14.26 -3.12 7.96
N ALA A 211 -14.85 -2.27 8.80
CA ALA A 211 -15.20 -2.62 10.19
C ALA A 211 -16.29 -3.72 10.25
N LYS A 212 -17.29 -3.65 9.37
CA LYS A 212 -18.38 -4.64 9.33
C LYS A 212 -17.89 -5.95 8.73
N VAL A 213 -17.08 -5.90 7.68
CA VAL A 213 -16.43 -7.09 7.10
C VAL A 213 -15.53 -7.79 8.13
N LYS A 214 -14.75 -7.03 8.91
CA LYS A 214 -13.93 -7.59 10.01
C LYS A 214 -14.77 -8.26 11.09
N LYS A 215 -15.92 -7.67 11.46
CA LYS A 215 -16.86 -8.27 12.43
C LYS A 215 -17.45 -9.59 11.91
N LEU A 216 -17.84 -9.62 10.63
CA LEU A 216 -18.35 -10.83 9.98
C LEU A 216 -17.29 -11.93 9.91
N ALA A 217 -16.06 -11.60 9.53
CA ALA A 217 -14.94 -12.54 9.52
C ALA A 217 -14.69 -13.17 10.90
N ALA A 218 -14.79 -12.39 11.97
CA ALA A 218 -14.66 -12.89 13.34
C ALA A 218 -15.81 -13.84 13.74
N ALA A 219 -17.00 -13.69 13.18
CA ALA A 219 -18.12 -14.60 13.41
C ALA A 219 -17.94 -15.94 12.68
N CYS A 220 -17.43 -15.92 11.44
CA CYS A 220 -17.09 -17.14 10.68
C CYS A 220 -16.03 -18.00 11.38
N LYS A 221 -15.03 -17.39 12.02
CA LYS A 221 -14.02 -18.14 12.79
C LYS A 221 -14.60 -18.88 14.02
N LYS A 222 -15.64 -18.33 14.65
CA LYS A 222 -16.24 -18.92 15.85
C LYS A 222 -17.10 -20.16 15.55
N SER A 223 -17.71 -20.23 14.37
CA SER A 223 -18.49 -21.39 13.95
C SER A 223 -17.61 -22.61 13.65
N ASP A 224 -16.39 -22.40 13.15
CA ASP A 224 -15.45 -23.50 12.88
C ASP A 224 -14.82 -24.08 14.15
N SER A 225 -14.59 -23.26 15.18
CA SER A 225 -14.06 -23.70 16.48
C SER A 225 -15.10 -24.37 17.40
N GLY A 226 -16.39 -24.30 17.07
CA GLY A 226 -17.49 -24.85 17.88
C GLY A 226 -17.89 -26.29 17.57
N SER A 227 -17.28 -26.92 16.55
CA SER A 227 -17.66 -28.25 16.06
C SER A 227 -16.82 -29.39 16.68
N GLY A 228 -15.98 -29.10 17.67
CA GLY A 228 -15.08 -30.06 18.31
C GLY A 228 -15.52 -30.47 19.72
N SER A 229 -15.91 -31.74 19.84
CA SER A 229 -16.03 -32.57 21.06
C SER A 229 -17.25 -32.38 21.96
N GLY A 230 -18.03 -33.46 22.07
CA GLY A 230 -19.16 -33.58 23.00
C GLY A 230 -20.08 -34.80 22.81
N SER A 231 -19.76 -35.75 21.92
CA SER A 231 -20.48 -37.03 21.82
C SER A 231 -19.71 -38.12 22.57
N GLY A 232 -20.12 -38.38 23.81
CA GLY A 232 -19.60 -39.47 24.64
C GLY A 232 -20.72 -40.08 25.48
N SER A 233 -21.76 -40.59 24.82
CA SER A 233 -22.73 -41.51 25.40
C SER A 233 -22.14 -42.92 25.50
N GLY A 234 -22.26 -43.54 26.68
CA GLY A 234 -21.52 -44.72 27.09
C GLY A 234 -22.13 -46.08 26.78
N SER A 235 -21.51 -47.10 27.37
CA SER A 235 -21.98 -48.46 27.67
C SER A 235 -20.76 -49.15 28.34
N GLY A 236 -20.81 -49.63 29.58
CA GLY A 236 -21.68 -50.70 30.05
C GLY A 236 -20.85 -51.99 30.07
N GLY A 237 -20.08 -52.22 31.14
CA GLY A 237 -19.22 -53.40 31.31
C GLY A 237 -19.50 -54.04 32.66
N SER A 238 -20.30 -55.10 32.61
CA SER A 238 -20.69 -56.01 33.69
C SER A 238 -19.49 -56.69 34.34
N GLY A 239 -19.46 -56.67 35.67
CA GLY A 239 -18.54 -57.48 36.47
C GLY A 239 -19.19 -58.82 36.83
N GLU A 240 -18.63 -59.90 36.29
CA GLU A 240 -18.72 -61.28 36.76
C GLU A 240 -17.32 -61.87 36.52
N ASP A 241 -16.56 -62.21 37.57
CA ASP A 241 -16.35 -63.61 37.95
C ASP A 241 -15.47 -63.78 39.21
N SER A 242 -16.06 -64.51 40.15
CA SER A 242 -15.57 -65.46 41.15
C SER A 242 -14.06 -65.80 41.24
N SER A 243 -13.49 -65.71 42.44
CA SER A 243 -13.00 -66.84 43.28
C SER A 243 -12.09 -66.36 44.41
#